data_AF-A0A1W9MPR9-F1
#
_entry.id   AF-A0A1W9MPR9-F1
#
_cell.length_a   1.000
_cell.length_b   1.000
_cell.length_c   1.000
_cell.angle_alpha   90.00
_cell.angle_beta   90.00
_cell.angle_gamma   90.00
#
_symmetry.space_group_name_H-M   'P 1'
#
loop_
_entity.id
_entity.type
_entity.pdbx_description
1 polymer ?
#
loop_
_entity_poly.entity_id
_entity_poly.type
_entity_poly.pdbx_seq_one_letter_code
_entity_poly.pdbx_strand_id
1 'polypeptide(L)'
;MKCIVCHGENIQIGTVKEGLNIENDLVYVCVRIPVCRTCGERYYDRQTMRFLEEVNQTLREKKHKNLKEIGKIFEYGSEIQQHESEGLHQGIMAGI
;
A
#
# COMPACT_ATOMS: atom_id res chain seq x y z
N MET A 1 -22.71 -3.34 -9.63
CA MET A 1 -21.38 -3.94 -9.89
C MET A 1 -21.10 -4.97 -8.81
N LYS A 2 -20.37 -6.05 -9.11
CA LYS A 2 -19.93 -7.04 -8.11
C LYS A 2 -18.47 -6.81 -7.76
N CYS A 3 -18.12 -7.03 -6.51
CA CYS A 3 -16.73 -6.97 -6.06
C CYS A 3 -15.92 -8.07 -6.74
N ILE A 4 -14.79 -7.74 -7.34
CA ILE A 4 -13.93 -8.75 -8.00
C ILE A 4 -13.25 -9.68 -6.98
N VAL A 5 -13.09 -9.23 -5.73
CA VAL A 5 -12.40 -9.98 -4.67
C VAL A 5 -13.35 -10.92 -3.93
N CYS A 6 -14.49 -10.41 -3.43
CA CYS A 6 -15.42 -11.20 -2.61
C CYS A 6 -16.74 -11.54 -3.30
N HIS A 7 -16.94 -11.09 -4.55
CA HIS A 7 -18.18 -11.25 -5.33
C HIS A 7 -19.44 -10.63 -4.72
N GLY A 8 -19.32 -9.92 -3.59
CA GLY A 8 -20.40 -9.18 -2.95
C GLY A 8 -20.85 -7.95 -3.75
N GLU A 9 -22.07 -7.50 -3.49
CA GLU A 9 -22.71 -6.40 -4.22
C GLU A 9 -22.68 -5.07 -3.45
N ASN A 10 -22.21 -5.08 -2.19
CA ASN A 10 -22.20 -3.90 -1.32
C ASN A 10 -21.00 -2.99 -1.62
N ILE A 11 -21.04 -2.30 -2.75
CA ILE A 11 -20.03 -1.32 -3.18
C ILE A 11 -20.62 0.08 -3.09
N GLN A 12 -19.95 0.96 -2.35
CA GLN A 12 -20.42 2.32 -2.06
C GLN A 12 -19.28 3.32 -2.17
N ILE A 13 -19.59 4.56 -2.55
CA ILE A 13 -18.60 5.65 -2.50
C ILE A 13 -18.25 5.94 -1.04
N GLY A 14 -16.97 5.91 -0.72
CA GLY A 14 -16.44 6.24 0.60
C GLY A 14 -15.22 7.14 0.50
N THR A 15 -14.95 7.89 1.56
CA THR A 15 -13.67 8.59 1.72
C THR A 15 -12.65 7.62 2.29
N VAL A 16 -11.55 7.44 1.57
CA VAL A 16 -10.40 6.64 2.01
C VAL A 16 -9.20 7.55 2.22
N LYS A 17 -8.32 7.16 3.14
CA LYS A 17 -7.02 7.83 3.35
C LYS A 17 -5.95 6.98 2.68
N GLU A 18 -5.31 7.54 1.66
CA GLU A 18 -4.12 6.96 1.04
C GLU A 18 -2.87 7.49 1.71
N GLY A 19 -1.96 6.59 2.08
CA GLY A 19 -0.67 6.95 2.63
C GLY A 19 0.36 7.14 1.53
N LEU A 20 1.02 8.29 1.50
CA LEU A 20 2.16 8.58 0.63
C LEU A 20 3.41 8.72 1.49
N ASN A 21 4.39 7.86 1.26
CA ASN A 21 5.70 7.95 1.91
C ASN A 21 6.52 9.05 1.22
N ILE A 22 6.86 10.10 1.97
CA ILE A 22 7.70 11.20 1.52
C ILE A 22 8.90 11.28 2.47
N GLU A 23 10.08 10.88 1.98
CA GLU A 23 11.30 10.77 2.79
C GLU A 23 11.07 9.91 4.04
N ASN A 24 11.04 10.52 5.23
CA ASN A 24 10.83 9.85 6.52
C ASN A 24 9.41 10.02 7.07
N ASP A 25 8.53 10.71 6.34
CA ASP A 25 7.17 11.05 6.77
C ASP A 25 6.11 10.26 5.99
N LEU A 26 4.99 9.95 6.66
CA LEU A 26 3.78 9.45 6.03
C LEU A 26 2.74 10.56 5.92
N VAL A 27 2.34 10.88 4.68
CA VAL A 27 1.31 11.88 4.39
C VAL A 27 0.02 11.20 3.96
N TYR A 28 -1.09 11.50 4.64
CA TYR A 28 -2.40 10.99 4.23
C TYR A 28 -3.11 11.92 3.26
N VAL A 29 -3.57 11.38 2.13
CA VAL A 29 -4.39 12.05 1.12
C VAL A 29 -5.78 11.42 1.12
N CYS A 30 -6.82 12.25 1.30
CA CYS A 30 -8.20 11.78 1.26
C CYS A 30 -8.72 11.76 -0.18
N VAL A 31 -9.22 10.61 -0.64
CA VAL A 31 -9.91 10.47 -1.94
C VAL A 31 -11.27 9.82 -1.77
N ARG A 32 -12.21 10.15 -2.66
CA ARG A 32 -13.55 9.57 -2.67
C ARG A 32 -13.65 8.57 -3.82
N ILE A 33 -13.76 7.30 -3.48
CA ILE A 33 -13.79 6.20 -4.46
C ILE A 33 -14.82 5.15 -4.05
N PRO A 34 -15.29 4.29 -4.98
CA PRO A 34 -16.05 3.11 -4.63
C PRO A 34 -15.22 2.16 -3.76
N VAL A 35 -15.83 1.67 -2.68
CA VAL A 35 -15.24 0.70 -1.75
C VAL A 35 -16.26 -0.40 -1.49
N CYS A 36 -15.82 -1.66 -1.57
CA CYS A 36 -16.62 -2.78 -1.09
C CYS A 36 -16.71 -2.74 0.43
N ARG A 37 -17.91 -2.55 0.98
CA ARG A 37 -18.15 -2.53 2.44
C ARG A 37 -18.08 -3.91 3.08
N THR A 38 -17.99 -4.97 2.29
CA THR A 38 -17.85 -6.36 2.78
C THR A 38 -16.39 -6.74 3.01
N CYS A 39 -15.49 -6.49 2.05
CA CYS A 39 -14.07 -6.90 2.16
C CYS A 39 -13.06 -5.75 2.18
N GLY A 40 -13.50 -4.51 1.95
CA GLY A 40 -12.63 -3.33 1.95
C GLY A 40 -11.94 -3.02 0.62
N GLU A 41 -12.20 -3.80 -0.44
CA GLU A 41 -11.62 -3.57 -1.77
C GLU A 41 -11.94 -2.17 -2.29
N ARG A 42 -10.92 -1.47 -2.80
CA ARG A 42 -10.98 -0.08 -3.25
C ARG A 42 -10.87 -0.03 -4.78
N TYR A 43 -11.69 0.79 -5.43
CA TYR A 43 -11.73 0.89 -6.90
C TYR A 43 -11.27 2.27 -7.38
N TYR A 44 -10.04 2.37 -7.89
CA TYR A 44 -9.49 3.63 -8.40
C TYR A 44 -9.74 3.76 -9.90
N ASP A 45 -10.26 4.91 -10.31
CA ASP A 45 -10.30 5.27 -11.72
C ASP A 45 -9.01 6.00 -12.16
N ARG A 46 -8.86 6.18 -13.47
CA ARG A 46 -7.70 6.84 -14.06
C ARG A 46 -7.51 8.28 -13.56
N GLN A 47 -8.59 8.98 -13.24
CA GLN A 47 -8.52 10.37 -12.77
C GLN A 47 -7.97 10.42 -11.35
N THR A 48 -8.45 9.54 -10.48
CA THR A 48 -8.00 9.41 -9.10
C THR A 48 -6.53 9.00 -9.04
N MET A 49 -6.10 8.05 -9.88
CA MET A 49 -4.69 7.65 -9.94
C MET A 49 -3.79 8.81 -10.37
N ARG A 50 -4.15 9.55 -11.42
CA ARG A 50 -3.39 10.75 -11.85
C ARG A 50 -3.30 11.80 -10.76
N PHE A 51 -4.40 12.06 -10.05
CA PHE A 51 -4.41 12.98 -8.92
C PHE A 51 -3.42 12.54 -7.83
N LEU A 52 -3.41 11.26 -7.45
CA LEU A 52 -2.47 10.75 -6.45
C LEU A 52 -1.01 10.87 -6.91
N GLU A 53 -0.74 10.61 -8.19
CA GLU A 53 0.59 10.79 -8.80
C GLU A 53 1.05 12.26 -8.76
N GLU A 54 0.18 13.19 -9.17
CA GLU A 54 0.44 14.64 -9.15
C GLU A 54 0.68 15.16 -7.73
N VAL A 55 -0.10 14.68 -6.76
CA VAL A 55 0.08 15.02 -5.34
C VAL A 55 1.42 14.49 -4.83
N ASN A 56 1.76 13.24 -5.13
CA ASN A 56 3.05 12.65 -4.74
C ASN A 56 4.23 13.43 -5.32
N GLN A 57 4.17 13.80 -6.61
CA GLN A 57 5.20 14.62 -7.25
C GLN A 57 5.31 16.01 -6.61
N THR A 58 4.16 16.66 -6.38
CA THR A 58 4.12 17.99 -5.75
C THR A 58 4.71 17.97 -4.34
N LEU A 59 4.41 16.95 -3.54
CA LEU A 59 4.94 16.81 -2.18
C LEU A 59 6.47 16.62 -2.18
N ARG A 60 7.01 15.88 -3.15
CA ARG A 60 8.46 15.69 -3.31
C ARG A 60 9.19 16.95 -3.76
N GLU A 61 8.59 17.74 -4.66
CA GLU A 61 9.24 18.93 -5.24
C GLU A 61 9.13 20.19 -4.36
N LYS A 62 7.99 20.39 -3.67
CA LYS A 62 7.64 21.71 -3.09
C LYS A 62 7.81 21.84 -1.57
N LYS A 63 8.54 20.92 -0.92
CA LYS A 63 8.84 20.93 0.53
C LYS A 63 7.60 21.28 1.39
N HIS A 64 6.61 20.40 1.40
CA HIS A 64 5.61 20.25 2.49
C HIS A 64 4.82 21.49 2.92
N LYS A 65 4.57 22.47 2.04
CA LYS A 65 3.74 23.63 2.42
C LYS A 65 2.30 23.16 2.73
N ASN A 66 1.81 23.52 3.91
CA ASN A 66 0.46 23.23 4.44
C ASN A 66 0.17 21.80 4.91
N LEU A 67 1.20 20.98 5.19
CA LEU A 67 0.98 19.74 5.92
C LEU A 67 0.69 20.05 7.40
N LYS A 68 -0.35 19.40 7.94
CA LYS A 68 -0.65 19.41 9.37
C LYS A 68 -0.11 18.13 9.99
N GLU A 69 0.74 18.25 11.02
CA GLU A 69 1.11 17.11 11.85
C GLU A 69 -0.14 16.57 12.55
N ILE A 70 -0.43 15.28 12.36
CA ILE A 70 -1.59 14.60 12.98
C ILE A 70 -1.18 13.53 14.00
N GLY A 71 0.11 13.23 14.12
CA GLY A 71 0.66 12.21 15.02
C GLY A 71 2.04 11.74 14.57
N LYS A 72 2.66 10.86 15.37
CA LYS A 72 3.93 10.20 15.07
C LYS A 72 3.72 8.72 14.88
N ILE A 73 4.37 8.14 13.88
CA ILE A 73 4.32 6.72 13.56
C ILE A 73 5.62 6.09 14.04
N PHE A 74 5.53 4.92 14.65
CA PHE A 74 6.65 4.12 15.10
C PHE A 74 6.57 2.74 14.46
N GLU A 75 7.70 2.25 13.98
CA GLU A 75 7.84 0.87 13.52
C GLU A 75 8.45 0.01 14.64
N TYR A 76 7.94 -1.20 14.82
CA TYR A 76 8.53 -2.17 15.74
C TYR A 76 9.60 -2.99 15.02
N GLY A 77 10.85 -2.86 15.45
CA GLY A 77 11.94 -3.70 14.94
C GLY A 77 11.89 -5.09 15.58
N SER A 78 11.52 -6.11 14.80
CA SER A 78 11.77 -7.52 15.15
C SER A 78 12.82 -8.09 14.21
N GLU A 79 13.89 -8.65 14.76
CA GLU A 79 14.90 -9.39 13.99
C GLU A 79 14.23 -10.58 13.29
N ILE A 80 14.01 -10.46 11.98
CA ILE A 80 13.49 -11.57 11.18
C ILE A 80 14.63 -12.57 10.97
N GLN A 81 14.65 -13.65 11.75
CA GLN A 81 15.48 -14.81 11.45
C GLN A 81 14.90 -15.53 10.23
N GLN A 82 15.38 -15.18 9.04
CA GLN A 82 15.10 -15.93 7.83
C GLN A 82 15.83 -17.28 7.94
N HIS A 83 15.08 -18.34 8.26
CA HIS A 83 15.58 -19.69 8.01
C HIS A 83 15.68 -19.89 6.51
N GLU A 84 16.90 -19.77 5.98
CA GLU A 84 17.24 -20.26 4.64
C GLU A 84 16.99 -21.77 4.62
N SER A 85 15.97 -22.20 3.87
CA SER A 85 15.88 -23.60 3.44
C SER A 85 16.97 -23.82 2.39
N GLU A 86 18.17 -24.18 2.85
CA GLU A 86 19.23 -24.69 1.99
C GLU A 86 18.70 -25.90 1.22
N GLY A 87 18.75 -25.79 -0.11
CA GLY A 87 18.43 -26.88 -1.02
C GLY A 87 19.41 -28.03 -0.82
N LEU A 88 18.98 -29.08 -0.12
CA LEU A 88 19.62 -30.37 -0.20
C LEU A 88 19.06 -31.09 -1.41
N HIS A 89 19.87 -31.25 -2.46
CA HIS A 89 20.12 -32.49 -3.22
C HIS A 89 21.08 -32.16 -4.37
N GLN A 90 22.35 -31.88 -4.01
CA GLN A 90 23.47 -32.08 -4.93
C GLN A 90 23.94 -33.52 -4.83
N GLY A 91 24.03 -34.18 -5.99
CA GLY A 91 25.09 -35.13 -6.32
C GLY A 91 25.14 -36.43 -5.53
N ILE A 92 24.48 -37.47 -6.02
CA ILE A 92 24.99 -38.83 -5.84
C ILE A 92 26.31 -38.91 -6.60
N MET A 93 27.39 -39.01 -5.82
CA MET A 93 28.76 -39.20 -6.23
C MET A 93 28.91 -40.46 -7.08
N ALA A 94 29.66 -40.33 -8.17
CA ALA A 94 30.31 -41.43 -8.85
C ALA A 94 31.34 -42.11 -7.92
N GLY A 95 31.43 -43.44 -8.00
CA GLY A 95 32.59 -44.21 -7.56
C GLY A 95 32.29 -45.28 -6.51
N ILE A 96 31.91 -46.49 -6.96
CA ILE A 96 32.69 -47.75 -6.91
C ILE A 96 32.25 -48.57 -8.13
#